data_AF-T2IF89-F1
#
_entry.id   AF-T2IF89-F1
#
_cell.length_a   1.000
_cell.length_b   1.000
_cell.length_c   1.000
_cell.angle_alpha   90.00
_cell.angle_beta   90.00
_cell.angle_gamma   90.00
#
_symmetry.space_group_name_H-M   'P 1'
#
loop_
_entity.id
_entity.type
_entity.pdbx_description
1 polymer ?
#
loop_
_entity_poly.entity_id
_entity_poly.type
_entity_poly.pdbx_seq_one_letter_code
_entity_poly.pdbx_strand_id
1 'polypeptide(L)'
;MGAADTALRTTLNFAVKRVVYGKKVIDIPQPRKTLVDAFLDILICDCETIGAARGFHVIPEQFSVWASVTKYFVTTQIETMINSVYTVLGSRFYMREEHDWGIFQKVLRDNSIISMFDGSTVVNLHALMLQFRQLTKQRARRKPEAMVNLQKRLEGIFSLEQPLPPFEGQTLELFGRGMDDPLQGLEIALQQLEALKETANLDEEVLEKLMVLGSLVLEELNAHG
;
A
#
# COMPACT_ATOMS: atom_id res chain seq x y z
N MET A 1 -0.47 -7.64 7.09
CA MET A 1 0.83 -8.11 6.55
C MET A 1 1.16 -9.55 6.94
N GLY A 2 1.26 -9.94 8.23
CA GLY A 2 1.65 -11.33 8.58
C GLY A 2 0.75 -12.45 8.01
N ALA A 3 -0.56 -12.19 7.90
CA ALA A 3 -1.51 -13.09 7.22
C ALA A 3 -1.15 -13.27 5.72
N ALA A 4 -0.86 -12.17 5.03
CA ALA A 4 -0.48 -12.15 3.61
C ALA A 4 0.80 -12.94 3.35
N ASP A 5 1.85 -12.67 4.15
CA ASP A 5 3.12 -13.41 4.11
C ASP A 5 2.91 -14.90 4.34
N THR A 6 2.10 -15.26 5.34
CA THR A 6 1.80 -16.67 5.63
C THR A 6 1.08 -17.33 4.46
N ALA A 7 0.06 -16.69 3.89
CA ALA A 7 -0.68 -17.20 2.74
C ALA A 7 0.22 -17.42 1.52
N LEU A 8 1.10 -16.45 1.21
CA LEU A 8 2.04 -16.58 0.11
C LEU A 8 3.06 -17.69 0.37
N ARG A 9 3.67 -17.72 1.57
CA ARG A 9 4.68 -18.72 1.94
C ARG A 9 4.13 -20.14 1.85
N THR A 10 2.94 -20.41 2.38
CA THR A 10 2.35 -21.75 2.32
C THR A 10 2.02 -22.15 0.89
N THR A 11 1.53 -21.21 0.08
CA THR A 11 1.20 -21.47 -1.33
C THR A 11 2.45 -21.71 -2.17
N LEU A 12 3.51 -20.93 -1.95
CA LEU A 12 4.79 -21.09 -2.62
C LEU A 12 5.45 -22.43 -2.26
N ASN A 13 5.42 -22.81 -0.97
CA ASN A 13 5.93 -24.10 -0.51
C ASN A 13 5.28 -25.29 -1.23
N PHE A 14 3.98 -25.19 -1.51
CA PHE A 14 3.30 -26.16 -2.36
C PHE A 14 3.75 -26.07 -3.82
N ALA A 15 3.75 -24.87 -4.38
CA ALA A 15 3.99 -24.66 -5.80
C ALA A 15 5.35 -25.20 -6.27
N VAL A 16 6.37 -25.12 -5.40
CA VAL A 16 7.74 -25.60 -5.69
C VAL A 16 7.94 -27.11 -5.51
N LYS A 17 7.01 -27.78 -4.82
CA LYS A 17 7.06 -29.24 -4.54
C LYS A 17 6.10 -30.03 -5.43
N ARG A 18 4.90 -29.51 -5.70
CA ARG A 18 3.84 -30.23 -6.39
C ARG A 18 4.11 -30.30 -7.88
N VAL A 19 4.02 -31.51 -8.43
CA VAL A 19 4.10 -31.77 -9.88
C VAL A 19 2.71 -32.07 -10.45
N VAL A 20 2.35 -31.38 -11.55
CA VAL A 20 1.13 -31.57 -12.32
C VAL A 20 1.52 -31.60 -13.81
N TYR A 21 1.05 -32.60 -14.56
CA TYR A 21 1.41 -32.82 -15.97
C TYR A 21 2.94 -32.81 -16.22
N GLY A 22 3.70 -33.42 -15.31
CA GLY A 22 5.17 -33.54 -15.44
C GLY A 22 5.97 -32.26 -15.14
N LYS A 23 5.32 -31.15 -14.74
CA LYS A 23 5.99 -29.90 -14.35
C LYS A 23 5.64 -29.52 -12.92
N LYS A 24 6.52 -28.79 -12.23
CA LYS A 24 6.12 -28.21 -10.94
C LYS A 24 5.07 -27.13 -11.17
N VAL A 25 4.19 -26.91 -10.20
CA VAL A 25 3.15 -25.87 -10.30
C VAL A 25 3.77 -24.49 -10.51
N ILE A 26 4.92 -24.19 -9.87
CA ILE A 26 5.66 -22.93 -10.06
C ILE A 26 6.20 -22.74 -11.49
N ASP A 27 6.37 -23.81 -12.26
CA ASP A 27 6.85 -23.76 -13.65
C ASP A 27 5.70 -23.55 -14.65
N ILE A 28 4.45 -23.57 -14.18
CA ILE A 28 3.26 -23.30 -15.00
C ILE A 28 3.05 -21.78 -15.05
N PRO A 29 2.82 -21.17 -16.23
CA PRO A 29 2.76 -19.71 -16.38
C PRO A 29 1.73 -19.02 -15.48
N GLN A 30 0.50 -19.54 -15.39
CA GLN A 30 -0.57 -18.89 -14.64
C GLN A 30 -0.33 -18.91 -13.11
N PRO A 31 -0.02 -20.04 -12.46
CA PRO A 31 0.30 -20.05 -11.03
C PRO A 31 1.53 -19.21 -10.69
N ARG A 32 2.56 -19.24 -11.55
CA ARG A 32 3.75 -18.39 -11.39
C ARG A 32 3.38 -16.93 -11.38
N LYS A 33 2.56 -16.49 -12.35
CA LYS A 33 2.08 -15.10 -12.41
C LYS A 33 1.30 -14.73 -11.14
N THR A 34 0.36 -15.55 -10.69
CA THR A 34 -0.40 -15.29 -9.46
C THR A 34 0.50 -15.13 -8.23
N LEU A 35 1.55 -15.93 -8.10
CA LEU A 35 2.50 -15.82 -6.97
C LEU A 35 3.39 -14.58 -7.07
N VAL A 36 3.79 -14.17 -8.28
CA VAL A 36 4.54 -12.92 -8.51
C VAL A 36 3.67 -11.71 -8.20
N ASP A 37 2.45 -11.67 -8.72
CA ASP A 37 1.49 -10.59 -8.48
C ASP A 37 1.21 -10.47 -6.95
N ALA A 38 1.02 -11.60 -6.26
CA ALA A 38 0.84 -11.61 -4.81
C ALA A 38 2.04 -11.10 -4.02
N PHE A 39 3.26 -11.37 -4.47
CA PHE A 39 4.46 -10.82 -3.86
C PHE A 39 4.54 -9.30 -4.05
N LEU A 40 4.22 -8.81 -5.25
CA LEU A 40 4.16 -7.37 -5.54
C LEU A 40 3.10 -6.67 -4.68
N ASP A 41 1.93 -7.27 -4.52
CA ASP A 41 0.86 -6.75 -3.64
C ASP A 41 1.34 -6.57 -2.19
N ILE A 42 2.12 -7.53 -1.66
CA ILE A 42 2.71 -7.43 -0.32
C ILE A 42 3.69 -6.26 -0.26
N LEU A 43 4.59 -6.12 -1.24
CA LEU A 43 5.56 -5.02 -1.27
C LEU A 43 4.88 -3.64 -1.33
N ILE A 44 3.85 -3.51 -2.16
CA ILE A 44 3.07 -2.27 -2.28
C ILE A 44 2.39 -1.94 -0.93
N CYS A 45 1.80 -2.95 -0.28
CA CYS A 45 1.19 -2.78 1.03
C CYS A 45 2.22 -2.47 2.13
N ASP A 46 3.42 -3.03 2.07
CA ASP A 46 4.50 -2.71 3.01
C ASP A 46 4.96 -1.26 2.82
N CYS A 47 5.15 -0.78 1.58
CA CYS A 47 5.46 0.62 1.31
C CYS A 47 4.44 1.58 1.91
N GLU A 48 3.14 1.29 1.74
CA GLU A 48 2.04 2.07 2.32
C GLU A 48 2.05 2.00 3.86
N THR A 49 2.12 0.80 4.44
CA THR A 49 2.03 0.64 5.90
C THR A 49 3.26 1.17 6.64
N ILE A 50 4.45 1.04 6.07
CA ILE A 50 5.68 1.62 6.62
C ILE A 50 5.60 3.14 6.53
N GLY A 51 5.19 3.70 5.39
CA GLY A 51 4.98 5.14 5.23
C GLY A 51 4.01 5.69 6.26
N ALA A 52 2.85 5.04 6.44
CA ALA A 52 1.88 5.42 7.45
C ALA A 52 2.47 5.32 8.88
N ALA A 53 3.07 4.18 9.25
CA ALA A 53 3.64 3.98 10.58
C ALA A 53 4.69 5.06 10.92
N ARG A 54 5.53 5.44 9.95
CA ARG A 54 6.49 6.54 10.09
C ARG A 54 5.78 7.91 10.15
N GLY A 55 4.78 8.12 9.30
CA GLY A 55 3.92 9.31 9.28
C GLY A 55 3.29 9.61 10.63
N PHE A 56 2.93 8.59 11.40
CA PHE A 56 2.30 8.75 12.72
C PHE A 56 3.18 9.53 13.72
N HIS A 57 4.50 9.49 13.53
CA HIS A 57 5.46 10.23 14.35
C HIS A 57 5.66 11.67 13.86
N VAL A 58 5.50 11.92 12.55
CA VAL A 58 5.90 13.19 11.91
C VAL A 58 4.72 14.15 11.73
N ILE A 59 3.54 13.61 11.42
CA ILE A 59 2.32 14.37 11.10
C ILE A 59 1.06 13.74 11.74
N PRO A 60 1.06 13.46 13.06
CA PRO A 60 -0.08 12.86 13.76
C PRO A 60 -1.39 13.62 13.54
N GLU A 61 -1.35 14.93 13.34
CA GLU A 61 -2.53 15.76 13.07
C GLU A 61 -3.22 15.44 11.73
N GLN A 62 -2.53 14.80 10.78
CA GLN A 62 -3.05 14.48 9.44
C GLN A 62 -3.65 13.06 9.35
N PHE A 63 -3.59 12.29 10.43
CA PHE A 63 -3.75 10.84 10.36
C PHE A 63 -5.18 10.37 10.11
N SER A 64 -6.18 11.25 10.18
CA SER A 64 -7.56 10.93 9.79
C SER A 64 -7.68 10.52 8.33
N VAL A 65 -6.83 11.06 7.44
CA VAL A 65 -6.79 10.71 6.02
C VAL A 65 -5.97 9.43 5.82
N TRP A 66 -4.75 9.41 6.36
CA TRP A 66 -3.82 8.29 6.24
C TRP A 66 -4.42 6.98 6.77
N ALA A 67 -4.99 7.00 7.97
CA ALA A 67 -5.63 5.82 8.54
C ALA A 67 -6.76 5.30 7.64
N SER A 68 -7.56 6.18 7.04
CA SER A 68 -8.63 5.76 6.12
C SER A 68 -8.09 5.20 4.80
N VAL A 69 -7.04 5.79 4.23
CA VAL A 69 -6.36 5.27 3.03
C VAL A 69 -5.75 3.90 3.31
N THR A 70 -4.91 3.80 4.34
CA THR A 70 -4.26 2.54 4.73
C THR A 70 -5.30 1.46 5.06
N LYS A 71 -6.35 1.79 5.83
CA LYS A 71 -7.40 0.83 6.18
C LYS A 71 -8.14 0.34 4.94
N TYR A 72 -8.52 1.23 4.02
CA TYR A 72 -9.19 0.84 2.80
C TYR A 72 -8.27 0.02 1.88
N PHE A 73 -7.13 0.59 1.50
CA PHE A 73 -6.26 0.07 0.46
C PHE A 73 -5.60 -1.25 0.87
N VAL A 74 -4.91 -1.26 2.03
CA VAL A 74 -4.13 -2.43 2.46
C VAL A 74 -5.05 -3.62 2.75
N THR A 75 -6.17 -3.40 3.43
CA THR A 75 -7.05 -4.53 3.77
C THR A 75 -7.72 -5.12 2.53
N THR A 76 -8.16 -4.28 1.60
CA THR A 76 -8.76 -4.72 0.32
C THR A 76 -7.75 -5.45 -0.56
N GLN A 77 -6.53 -4.92 -0.67
CA GLN A 77 -5.47 -5.52 -1.49
C GLN A 77 -5.05 -6.88 -0.92
N ILE A 78 -4.83 -6.99 0.40
CA ILE A 78 -4.45 -8.25 1.03
C ILE A 78 -5.58 -9.29 0.93
N GLU A 79 -6.84 -8.88 1.10
CA GLU A 79 -7.98 -9.78 0.90
C GLU A 79 -8.04 -10.31 -0.54
N THR A 80 -7.88 -9.43 -1.53
CA THR A 80 -7.85 -9.79 -2.94
C THR A 80 -6.68 -10.72 -3.27
N MET A 81 -5.49 -10.42 -2.74
CA MET A 81 -4.29 -11.23 -2.91
C MET A 81 -4.49 -12.63 -2.35
N ILE A 82 -4.97 -12.76 -1.10
CA ILE A 82 -5.20 -14.06 -0.45
C ILE A 82 -6.20 -14.90 -1.25
N ASN A 83 -7.28 -14.27 -1.75
CA ASN A 83 -8.26 -14.93 -2.61
C ASN A 83 -7.68 -15.33 -3.98
N SER A 84 -6.67 -14.62 -4.47
CA SER A 84 -5.99 -14.95 -5.72
C SER A 84 -5.06 -16.15 -5.55
N VAL A 85 -4.21 -16.16 -4.53
CA VAL A 85 -3.26 -17.26 -4.28
C VAL A 85 -3.96 -18.56 -3.87
N TYR A 86 -5.15 -18.46 -3.27
CA TYR A 86 -6.04 -19.60 -3.02
C TYR A 86 -6.24 -20.48 -4.27
N THR A 87 -6.37 -19.88 -5.45
CA THR A 87 -6.64 -20.62 -6.70
C THR A 87 -5.49 -21.56 -7.11
N VAL A 88 -4.26 -21.25 -6.69
CA VAL A 88 -3.07 -22.07 -6.96
C VAL A 88 -3.14 -23.40 -6.22
N LEU A 89 -3.84 -23.47 -5.09
CA LEU A 89 -3.96 -24.67 -4.27
C LEU A 89 -4.97 -25.68 -4.85
N GLY A 90 -5.93 -25.23 -5.65
CA GLY A 90 -6.99 -26.07 -6.20
C GLY A 90 -7.79 -26.80 -5.11
N SER A 91 -8.20 -28.05 -5.36
CA SER A 91 -9.02 -28.84 -4.43
C SER A 91 -8.30 -29.20 -3.11
N ARG A 92 -6.97 -29.10 -3.06
CA ARG A 92 -6.18 -29.32 -1.83
C ARG A 92 -6.48 -28.29 -0.76
N PHE A 93 -7.02 -27.13 -1.14
CA PHE A 93 -7.55 -26.17 -0.18
C PHE A 93 -8.51 -26.81 0.83
N TYR A 94 -9.30 -27.82 0.47
CA TYR A 94 -10.24 -28.46 1.38
C TYR A 94 -9.60 -29.47 2.34
N MET A 95 -8.36 -29.89 2.10
CA MET A 95 -7.67 -30.90 2.91
C MET A 95 -7.07 -30.26 4.17
N ARG A 96 -7.65 -30.57 5.34
CA ARG A 96 -7.24 -29.99 6.63
C ARG A 96 -6.08 -30.71 7.33
N GLU A 97 -5.81 -31.96 6.95
CA GLU A 97 -4.94 -32.86 7.70
C GLU A 97 -3.44 -32.69 7.40
N GLU A 98 -3.09 -32.04 6.29
CA GLU A 98 -1.71 -31.66 5.96
C GLU A 98 -1.42 -30.28 6.58
N HIS A 99 -0.39 -30.21 7.45
CA HIS A 99 -0.10 -29.11 8.39
C HIS A 99 -0.15 -27.68 7.79
N ASP A 100 0.38 -27.51 6.57
CA ASP A 100 0.48 -26.20 5.90
C ASP A 100 -0.87 -25.68 5.36
N TRP A 101 -1.89 -26.53 5.21
CA TRP A 101 -3.19 -26.13 4.65
C TRP A 101 -4.19 -25.65 5.67
N GLY A 102 -4.15 -26.24 6.87
CA GLY A 102 -4.97 -25.79 8.00
C GLY A 102 -4.68 -24.33 8.37
N ILE A 103 -3.40 -23.92 8.29
CA ILE A 103 -3.01 -22.53 8.55
C ILE A 103 -3.50 -21.59 7.43
N PHE A 104 -3.48 -22.01 6.16
CA PHE A 104 -4.03 -21.19 5.07
C PHE A 104 -5.54 -20.98 5.22
N GLN A 105 -6.30 -22.03 5.52
CA GLN A 105 -7.74 -21.90 5.77
C GLN A 105 -8.05 -20.97 6.95
N LYS A 106 -7.22 -20.99 8.00
CA LYS A 106 -7.32 -20.07 9.12
C LYS A 106 -7.09 -18.64 8.65
N VAL A 107 -5.97 -18.39 7.96
CA VAL A 107 -5.62 -17.08 7.42
C VAL A 107 -6.72 -16.53 6.52
N LEU A 108 -7.25 -17.33 5.60
CA LEU A 108 -8.33 -16.90 4.71
C LEU A 108 -9.58 -16.47 5.50
N ARG A 109 -10.00 -17.27 6.49
CA ARG A 109 -11.18 -16.97 7.31
C ARG A 109 -10.98 -15.73 8.18
N ASP A 110 -9.81 -15.61 8.79
CA ASP A 110 -9.51 -14.48 9.67
C ASP A 110 -9.40 -13.19 8.85
N ASN A 111 -8.90 -13.27 7.61
CA ASN A 111 -8.72 -12.11 6.73
C ASN A 111 -10.03 -11.66 6.06
N SER A 112 -10.98 -12.56 5.78
CA SER A 112 -12.23 -12.23 5.07
C SER A 112 -13.16 -11.27 5.82
N ILE A 113 -12.86 -10.98 7.09
CA ILE A 113 -13.64 -10.07 7.92
C ILE A 113 -12.93 -8.74 8.16
N ILE A 114 -11.62 -8.64 7.90
CA ILE A 114 -10.81 -7.47 8.28
C ILE A 114 -11.28 -6.20 7.57
N SER A 115 -11.75 -6.32 6.33
CA SER A 115 -12.30 -5.19 5.56
C SER A 115 -13.62 -4.64 6.14
N MET A 116 -14.27 -5.35 7.06
CA MET A 116 -15.53 -4.96 7.72
C MET A 116 -15.35 -4.43 9.16
N PHE A 117 -14.32 -4.87 9.88
CA PHE A 117 -14.04 -4.45 11.26
C PHE A 117 -13.31 -3.09 11.33
N ASP A 118 -13.51 -2.33 12.41
CA ASP A 118 -12.90 -1.01 12.68
C ASP A 118 -13.03 -0.01 11.52
N GLY A 119 -14.25 0.08 10.98
CA GLY A 119 -14.57 0.89 9.80
C GLY A 119 -14.45 0.06 8.53
N SER A 120 -15.60 -0.12 7.86
CA SER A 120 -15.64 -0.83 6.59
C SER A 120 -14.93 -0.04 5.49
N THR A 121 -14.63 -0.69 4.37
CA THR A 121 -14.15 -0.03 3.15
C THR A 121 -15.03 1.15 2.75
N VAL A 122 -16.35 0.98 2.78
CA VAL A 122 -17.34 2.03 2.47
C VAL A 122 -17.26 3.20 3.47
N VAL A 123 -17.11 2.92 4.76
CA VAL A 123 -17.00 3.96 5.79
C VAL A 123 -15.72 4.79 5.59
N ASN A 124 -14.59 4.14 5.30
CA ASN A 124 -13.33 4.84 5.05
C ASN A 124 -13.36 5.65 3.75
N LEU A 125 -13.91 5.11 2.67
CA LEU A 125 -14.11 5.87 1.42
C LEU A 125 -15.02 7.07 1.65
N HIS A 126 -16.11 6.91 2.40
CA HIS A 126 -17.00 8.02 2.73
C HIS A 126 -16.28 9.09 3.58
N ALA A 127 -15.46 8.69 4.56
CA ALA A 127 -14.65 9.62 5.36
C ALA A 127 -13.64 10.41 4.50
N LEU A 128 -13.03 9.77 3.50
CA LEU A 128 -12.16 10.43 2.52
C LEU A 128 -12.94 11.41 1.64
N MET A 129 -14.10 11.00 1.12
CA MET A 129 -14.96 11.87 0.30
C MET A 129 -15.37 13.15 1.03
N LEU A 130 -15.69 13.06 2.33
CA LEU A 130 -16.06 14.23 3.14
C LEU A 130 -14.89 15.23 3.33
N GLN A 131 -13.65 14.75 3.28
CA GLN A 131 -12.44 15.58 3.45
C GLN A 131 -11.88 16.09 2.11
N PHE A 132 -12.24 15.45 0.98
CA PHE A 132 -11.65 15.70 -0.34
C PHE A 132 -11.64 17.17 -0.75
N ARG A 133 -12.77 17.87 -0.61
CA ARG A 133 -12.87 19.30 -0.95
C ARG A 133 -11.91 20.18 -0.13
N GLN A 134 -11.66 19.83 1.13
CA GLN A 134 -10.73 20.60 1.96
C GLN A 134 -9.29 20.31 1.55
N LEU A 135 -8.96 19.06 1.22
CA LEU A 135 -7.64 18.66 0.73
C LEU A 135 -7.24 19.43 -0.53
N THR A 136 -8.13 19.47 -1.54
CA THR A 136 -7.84 20.17 -2.79
C THR A 136 -7.73 21.69 -2.60
N LYS A 137 -8.64 22.28 -1.80
CA LYS A 137 -8.61 23.71 -1.49
C LYS A 137 -7.34 24.14 -0.74
N GLN A 138 -6.85 23.33 0.20
CA GLN A 138 -5.60 23.63 0.91
C GLN A 138 -4.40 23.54 -0.03
N ARG A 139 -4.36 22.51 -0.87
CA ARG A 139 -3.33 22.36 -1.90
C ARG A 139 -3.26 23.57 -2.83
N ALA A 140 -4.40 24.06 -3.33
CA ALA A 140 -4.43 25.25 -4.20
C ALA A 140 -3.99 26.55 -3.51
N ARG A 141 -4.13 26.64 -2.18
CA ARG A 141 -3.79 27.83 -1.38
C ARG A 141 -2.40 27.78 -0.74
N ARG A 142 -1.67 26.68 -0.92
CA ARG A 142 -0.34 26.50 -0.33
C ARG A 142 0.62 27.58 -0.83
N LYS A 143 1.49 28.06 0.07
CA LYS A 143 2.53 29.03 -0.28
C LYS A 143 3.82 28.29 -0.66
N PRO A 144 4.67 28.86 -1.54
CA PRO A 144 5.97 28.25 -1.87
C PRO A 144 6.84 27.94 -0.64
N GLU A 145 6.82 28.81 0.38
CA GLU A 145 7.55 28.60 1.65
C GLU A 145 7.11 27.33 2.39
N ALA A 146 5.84 26.93 2.26
CA ALA A 146 5.33 25.71 2.88
C ALA A 146 5.91 24.45 2.23
N MET A 147 6.35 24.52 0.97
CA MET A 147 6.92 23.38 0.24
C MET A 147 8.25 22.92 0.84
N VAL A 148 9.06 23.83 1.39
CA VAL A 148 10.35 23.48 2.02
C VAL A 148 10.12 22.65 3.29
N ASN A 149 9.16 23.05 4.12
CA ASN A 149 8.82 22.30 5.33
C ASN A 149 8.12 20.97 4.99
N LEU A 150 7.27 20.98 3.97
CA LEU A 150 6.62 19.78 3.44
C LEU A 150 7.65 18.75 2.95
N GLN A 151 8.63 19.17 2.17
CA GLN A 151 9.71 18.30 1.70
C GLN A 151 10.46 17.66 2.87
N LYS A 152 10.84 18.43 3.90
CA LYS A 152 11.51 17.89 5.09
C LYS A 152 10.67 16.84 5.83
N ARG A 153 9.36 17.06 5.95
CA ARG A 153 8.46 16.08 6.57
C ARG A 153 8.36 14.82 5.72
N LEU A 154 8.16 14.95 4.41
CA LEU A 154 8.13 13.81 3.49
C LEU A 154 9.43 13.01 3.50
N GLU A 155 10.59 13.67 3.53
CA GLU A 155 11.90 13.01 3.67
C GLU A 155 12.00 12.24 5.00
N GLY A 156 11.54 12.84 6.10
CA GLY A 156 11.49 12.16 7.41
C GLY A 156 10.56 10.94 7.41
N ILE A 157 9.43 11.02 6.71
CA ILE A 157 8.43 9.94 6.63
C ILE A 157 8.92 8.80 5.74
N PHE A 158 9.42 9.10 4.53
CA PHE A 158 9.68 8.10 3.49
C PHE A 158 11.15 7.64 3.40
N SER A 159 12.08 8.22 4.17
CA SER A 159 13.45 7.71 4.29
C SER A 159 13.57 6.70 5.42
N LEU A 160 13.96 5.45 5.11
CA LEU A 160 14.24 4.43 6.14
C LEU A 160 15.53 4.68 6.92
N GLU A 161 16.40 5.55 6.42
CA GLU A 161 17.70 5.86 7.03
C GLU A 161 17.59 6.96 8.10
N GLN A 162 16.54 7.77 8.03
CA GLN A 162 16.32 8.86 8.97
C GLN A 162 15.65 8.35 10.27
N PRO A 163 16.14 8.78 11.45
CA PRO A 163 15.46 8.49 12.71
C PRO A 163 14.11 9.22 12.76
N LEU A 164 13.15 8.63 13.47
CA LEU A 164 11.85 9.26 13.70
C LEU A 164 11.91 10.15 14.95
N PRO A 165 11.17 11.27 14.96
CA PRO A 165 10.94 12.02 16.20
C PRO A 165 10.13 11.17 17.20
N PRO A 166 10.18 11.50 18.50
CA PRO A 166 9.27 10.93 19.49
C PRO A 166 7.81 11.13 19.08
N PHE A 167 6.96 10.13 19.34
CA PHE A 167 5.53 10.27 19.08
C PHE A 167 4.88 11.24 20.07
N GLU A 168 4.25 12.29 19.54
CA GLU A 168 3.53 13.30 20.30
C GLU A 168 2.01 13.08 20.22
N GLY A 169 1.48 12.10 20.95
CA GLY A 169 0.06 11.73 20.83
C GLY A 169 -0.95 12.84 21.13
N GLN A 170 -0.56 13.89 21.84
CA GLN A 170 -1.39 15.07 22.12
C GLN A 170 -1.73 15.92 20.88
N THR A 171 -1.00 15.78 19.78
CA THR A 171 -1.24 16.52 18.53
C THR A 171 -2.12 15.74 17.53
N LEU A 172 -2.53 14.52 17.88
CA LEU A 172 -3.47 13.72 17.10
C LEU A 172 -4.83 14.45 16.99
N GLU A 173 -5.30 14.66 15.76
CA GLU A 173 -6.59 15.29 15.49
C GLU A 173 -7.55 14.29 14.82
N LEU A 174 -8.86 14.45 15.08
CA LEU A 174 -9.91 13.64 14.44
C LEU A 174 -10.07 13.94 12.95
N PHE A 175 -9.65 15.14 12.52
CA PHE A 175 -9.73 15.60 11.14
C PHE A 175 -8.48 16.39 10.80
N GLY A 176 -7.79 16.04 9.71
CA GLY A 176 -6.57 16.72 9.26
C GLY A 176 -6.78 18.13 8.71
N ARG A 177 -7.98 18.70 8.78
CA ARG A 177 -8.32 20.07 8.32
C ARG A 177 -7.87 20.42 6.89
N GLY A 178 -7.88 19.42 6.01
CA GLY A 178 -7.41 19.54 4.62
C GLY A 178 -5.90 19.40 4.45
N MET A 179 -5.17 19.00 5.49
CA MET A 179 -3.77 18.63 5.40
C MET A 179 -3.62 17.18 4.97
N ASP A 180 -2.80 16.96 3.96
CA ASP A 180 -2.28 15.65 3.56
C ASP A 180 -0.98 15.87 2.79
N ASP A 181 0.14 15.61 3.45
CA ASP A 181 1.47 15.89 2.91
C ASP A 181 1.77 15.17 1.58
N PRO A 182 1.45 13.87 1.38
CA PRO A 182 1.72 13.19 0.11
C PRO A 182 0.92 13.81 -1.05
N LEU A 183 -0.38 14.08 -0.85
CA LEU A 183 -1.19 14.74 -1.86
C LEU A 183 -0.70 16.17 -2.11
N GLN A 184 -0.21 16.89 -1.10
CA GLN A 184 0.32 18.25 -1.27
C GLN A 184 1.72 18.31 -1.88
N GLY A 185 2.51 17.24 -1.75
CA GLY A 185 3.91 17.18 -2.14
C GLY A 185 4.19 16.26 -3.32
N LEU A 186 3.16 15.81 -4.05
CA LEU A 186 3.33 14.90 -5.19
C LEU A 186 4.38 15.39 -6.20
N GLU A 187 4.45 16.70 -6.43
CA GLU A 187 5.47 17.31 -7.32
C GLU A 187 6.91 17.03 -6.84
N ILE A 188 7.13 17.00 -5.54
CA ILE A 188 8.45 16.69 -4.95
C ILE A 188 8.83 15.25 -5.28
N ALA A 189 7.89 14.31 -5.15
CA ALA A 189 8.13 12.90 -5.46
C ALA A 189 8.43 12.69 -6.96
N LEU A 190 7.71 13.39 -7.85
CA LEU A 190 7.98 13.31 -9.30
C LEU A 190 9.34 13.90 -9.67
N GLN A 191 9.74 15.01 -9.05
CA GLN A 191 11.08 15.58 -9.23
C GLN A 191 12.18 14.63 -8.74
N GLN A 192 11.96 13.96 -7.61
CA GLN A 192 12.89 12.94 -7.10
C GLN A 192 12.98 11.74 -8.05
N LEU A 193 11.86 11.25 -8.58
CA LEU A 193 11.85 10.18 -9.58
C LEU A 193 12.59 10.60 -10.86
N GLU A 194 12.41 11.84 -11.32
CA GLU A 194 13.13 12.35 -12.48
C GLU A 194 14.65 12.38 -12.25
N ALA A 195 15.10 12.81 -11.07
CA ALA A 195 16.52 12.83 -10.70
C ALA A 195 17.15 11.42 -10.63
N LEU A 196 16.35 10.36 -10.43
CA LEU A 196 16.86 8.99 -10.46
C LEU A 196 17.34 8.55 -11.85
N LYS A 197 16.89 9.20 -12.93
CA LYS A 197 17.38 8.93 -14.30
C LYS A 197 18.89 9.09 -14.41
N GLU A 198 19.46 10.01 -13.64
CA GLU A 198 20.88 10.37 -13.71
C GLU A 198 21.75 9.53 -12.77
N THR A 199 21.16 8.90 -11.75
CA THR A 199 21.89 8.42 -10.57
C THR A 199 21.70 6.93 -10.27
N ALA A 200 20.64 6.30 -10.78
CA ALA A 200 20.29 4.93 -10.42
C ALA A 200 20.28 3.98 -11.63
N ASN A 201 20.71 2.73 -11.41
CA ASN A 201 20.60 1.66 -12.40
C ASN A 201 19.16 1.10 -12.39
N LEU A 202 18.25 1.86 -12.99
CA LEU A 202 16.82 1.54 -13.07
C LEU A 202 16.41 1.17 -14.50
N ASP A 203 15.33 0.42 -14.60
CA ASP A 203 14.67 0.15 -15.88
C ASP A 203 13.99 1.44 -16.37
N GLU A 204 14.44 1.92 -17.53
CA GLU A 204 13.97 3.18 -18.12
C GLU A 204 12.48 3.13 -18.48
N GLU A 205 11.97 1.98 -18.94
CA GLU A 205 10.57 1.80 -19.31
C GLU A 205 9.67 1.86 -18.06
N VAL A 206 10.13 1.28 -16.94
CA VAL A 206 9.41 1.36 -15.66
C VAL A 206 9.37 2.79 -15.15
N LEU A 207 10.50 3.49 -15.18
CA LEU A 207 10.59 4.86 -14.71
C LEU A 207 9.71 5.81 -15.55
N GLU A 208 9.72 5.65 -16.87
CA GLU A 208 8.84 6.41 -17.77
C GLU A 208 7.36 6.17 -17.43
N LYS A 209 6.94 4.92 -17.24
CA LYS A 209 5.56 4.60 -16.84
C LYS A 209 5.16 5.24 -15.51
N LEU A 210 6.05 5.21 -14.52
CA LEU A 210 5.79 5.84 -13.23
C LEU A 210 5.63 7.36 -13.36
N MET A 211 6.49 8.01 -14.15
CA MET A 211 6.40 9.44 -14.42
C MET A 211 5.11 9.82 -15.15
N VAL A 212 4.70 9.03 -16.15
CA VAL A 212 3.43 9.25 -16.88
C VAL A 212 2.23 9.11 -15.94
N LEU A 213 2.14 8.01 -15.19
CA LEU A 213 1.04 7.78 -14.26
C LEU A 213 0.98 8.86 -13.16
N GLY A 214 2.15 9.23 -12.62
CA GLY A 214 2.24 10.28 -11.61
C GLY A 214 1.83 11.66 -12.14
N SER A 215 2.17 11.97 -13.39
CA SER A 215 1.76 13.22 -14.05
C SER A 215 0.25 13.27 -14.26
N LEU A 216 -0.38 12.16 -14.65
CA LEU A 216 -1.84 12.06 -14.77
C LEU A 216 -2.55 12.31 -13.44
N VAL A 217 -2.02 11.75 -12.35
CA VAL A 217 -2.56 12.01 -10.99
C VAL A 217 -2.39 13.48 -10.63
N LEU A 218 -1.24 14.07 -10.94
CA LEU A 218 -0.97 15.48 -10.67
C LEU A 218 -1.93 16.41 -11.45
N GLU A 219 -2.19 16.11 -12.72
CA GLU A 219 -3.16 16.83 -13.56
C GLU A 219 -4.57 16.78 -12.95
N GLU A 220 -5.03 15.59 -12.57
CA GLU A 220 -6.34 15.40 -11.94
C GLU A 220 -6.43 16.19 -10.62
N LEU A 221 -5.40 16.13 -9.78
CA LEU A 221 -5.36 16.89 -8.52
C LEU A 221 -5.43 18.39 -8.74
N ASN A 222 -4.79 18.90 -9.79
CA ASN A 222 -4.80 20.33 -10.12
C ASN A 222 -6.13 20.77 -10.73
N ALA A 223 -6.87 19.88 -11.39
CA ALA A 223 -8.20 20.17 -11.94
C ALA A 223 -9.27 20.39 -10.85
N HIS A 224 -9.11 19.80 -9.67
CA HIS A 224 -10.05 19.90 -8.54
C HIS A 224 -9.65 20.93 -7.46
N GLY A 225 -8.55 21.68 -7.70
CA GLY A 225 -7.97 22.69 -6.81
C GLY A 225 -8.63 24.07 -6.88
#